data_AF-A0A139D1T4-F1
#
_entry.id   AF-A0A139D1T4-F1
#
_cell.length_a   1.000
_cell.length_b   1.000
_cell.length_c   1.000
_cell.angle_alpha   90.00
_cell.angle_beta   90.00
_cell.angle_gamma   90.00
#
_symmetry.space_group_name_H-M   'P 1'
#
loop_
_entity.id
_entity.type
_entity.pdbx_description
1 polymer ?
#
loop_
_entity_poly.entity_id
_entity_poly.type
_entity_poly.pdbx_seq_one_letter_code
_entity_poly.pdbx_strand_id
1 'polypeptide(L)'
;MNFVLLVYLFFSRLFHVDFEPKEKLDDSYTKFNSFDDPLPDIEPNYPDYKELLAEAKENGEPIKAVNRRKPLTVDVEECSKCGAPKEYLYSYGHDPDGYQKFQCKVCDHQWAPEKPEQPKNHPTYRCPFCGYALSKEKERKNFTKYKCRNDNCSKWKNEHKRYRYRAYDFDVENLEVSRPDKEPVNLDHSQYGQFIISKAMDFYVGLGLSLRQTKRALKLAYNVSPSAQTIQNWTVSQTGS
;
A
#
# COMPACT_ATOMS: atom_id res chain seq x y z
N MET A 1 -34.64 -23.89 32.20
CA MET A 1 -34.03 -23.23 31.03
C MET A 1 -32.57 -22.79 31.27
N ASN A 2 -32.21 -22.20 32.42
CA ASN A 2 -30.83 -21.71 32.67
C ASN A 2 -29.76 -22.78 32.94
N PHE A 3 -30.09 -23.89 33.59
CA PHE A 3 -29.09 -24.90 33.97
C PHE A 3 -28.52 -25.64 32.76
N VAL A 4 -29.37 -26.02 31.80
CA VAL A 4 -28.93 -26.70 30.56
C VAL A 4 -28.03 -25.78 29.74
N LEU A 5 -28.33 -24.48 29.71
CA LEU A 5 -27.56 -23.48 28.97
C LEU A 5 -26.20 -23.22 29.63
N LEU A 6 -26.16 -23.19 30.97
CA LEU A 6 -24.90 -23.11 31.73
C LEU A 6 -24.03 -24.35 31.53
N VAL A 7 -24.65 -25.54 31.56
CA VAL A 7 -23.96 -26.81 31.30
C VAL A 7 -23.40 -26.84 29.87
N TYR A 8 -24.17 -26.39 28.89
CA TYR A 8 -23.72 -26.27 27.51
C TYR A 8 -22.56 -25.28 27.35
N LEU A 9 -22.63 -24.09 27.96
CA LEU A 9 -21.54 -23.11 27.94
C LEU A 9 -20.28 -23.60 28.67
N PHE A 10 -20.45 -24.41 29.71
CA PHE A 10 -19.34 -25.01 30.45
C PHE A 10 -18.66 -26.09 29.60
N PHE A 11 -19.44 -26.96 28.95
CA PHE A 11 -18.91 -27.97 28.03
C PHE A 11 -18.29 -27.35 26.77
N SER A 12 -18.84 -26.27 26.21
CA SER A 12 -18.24 -25.60 25.06
C SER A 12 -16.88 -24.96 25.37
N ARG A 13 -16.64 -24.57 26.63
CA ARG A 13 -15.32 -24.08 27.08
C ARG A 13 -14.33 -25.22 27.36
N LEU A 14 -14.79 -26.36 27.86
CA LEU A 14 -13.96 -27.52 28.16
C LEU A 14 -13.59 -28.33 26.91
N PHE A 15 -14.49 -28.39 25.94
CA PHE A 15 -14.27 -29.01 24.63
C PHE A 15 -14.02 -27.94 23.57
N HIS A 16 -13.08 -27.04 23.84
CA HIS A 16 -12.36 -26.38 22.75
C HIS A 16 -11.55 -27.48 22.06
N VAL A 17 -12.21 -28.23 21.18
CA VAL A 17 -11.53 -29.10 20.22
C VAL A 17 -10.95 -28.13 19.22
N ASP A 18 -9.71 -27.73 19.47
CA ASP A 18 -8.90 -27.09 18.46
C ASP A 18 -8.74 -28.13 17.35
N PHE A 19 -9.62 -28.06 16.35
CA PHE A 19 -9.51 -28.84 15.13
C PHE A 19 -8.28 -28.31 14.39
N GLU A 20 -7.10 -28.71 14.83
CA GLU A 20 -5.90 -28.51 14.05
C GLU A 20 -6.07 -29.35 12.78
N PRO A 21 -6.10 -28.73 11.58
CA PRO A 21 -6.19 -29.48 10.36
C PRO A 21 -4.99 -30.43 10.29
N LYS A 22 -5.25 -31.73 10.04
CA LYS A 22 -4.22 -32.79 10.00
C LYS A 22 -3.01 -32.47 9.11
N GLU A 23 -3.19 -31.59 8.13
CA GLU A 23 -2.14 -31.08 7.27
C GLU A 23 -1.98 -29.56 7.48
N LYS A 24 -0.75 -29.09 7.67
CA LYS A 24 -0.46 -27.65 7.67
C LYS A 24 -0.80 -27.06 6.30
N LEU A 25 -1.37 -25.85 6.27
CA LEU A 25 -1.61 -25.15 5.02
C LEU A 25 -0.26 -24.66 4.46
N ASP A 26 0.07 -25.04 3.23
CA ASP A 26 1.05 -24.31 2.43
C ASP A 26 0.39 -23.00 1.99
N ASP A 27 0.87 -21.88 2.54
CA ASP A 27 0.41 -20.51 2.30
C ASP A 27 1.38 -19.74 1.39
N SER A 28 2.35 -20.42 0.77
CA SER A 28 3.41 -19.79 -0.03
C SER A 28 2.88 -18.93 -1.20
N TYR A 29 1.71 -19.27 -1.73
CA TYR A 29 1.06 -18.60 -2.87
C TYR A 29 0.13 -17.44 -2.48
N THR A 30 -0.24 -17.29 -1.21
CA THR A 30 -1.07 -16.19 -0.68
C THR A 30 -0.32 -14.87 -0.54
N LYS A 31 0.93 -14.79 -1.03
CA LYS A 31 1.73 -13.56 -1.04
C LYS A 31 1.30 -12.58 -2.14
N PHE A 32 -0.01 -12.31 -2.24
CA PHE A 32 -0.39 -10.95 -2.60
C PHE A 32 0.27 -10.03 -1.56
N ASN A 33 0.72 -8.84 -1.96
CA ASN A 33 1.32 -7.92 -0.99
C ASN A 33 0.33 -7.80 0.17
N SER A 34 0.81 -7.92 1.41
CA SER A 34 -0.05 -7.80 2.59
C SER A 34 -0.89 -6.55 2.42
N PHE A 35 -2.22 -6.71 2.37
CA PHE A 35 -3.13 -5.57 2.39
C PHE A 35 -2.96 -4.75 3.69
N ASP A 36 -2.22 -5.31 4.65
CA ASP A 36 -1.79 -4.70 5.91
C ASP A 36 -0.77 -3.56 5.73
N ASP A 37 -0.07 -3.50 4.59
CA ASP A 37 0.96 -2.47 4.38
C ASP A 37 0.32 -1.13 4.03
N PRO A 38 0.69 -0.03 4.73
CA PRO A 38 0.19 1.30 4.41
C PRO A 38 0.64 1.75 3.02
N LEU A 39 -0.16 2.63 2.42
CA LEU A 39 0.17 3.28 1.15
C LEU A 39 1.42 4.18 1.30
N PRO A 40 2.21 4.35 0.23
CA PRO A 40 3.38 5.22 0.28
C PRO A 40 3.00 6.69 0.22
N ASP A 41 3.79 7.54 0.87
CA ASP A 41 3.63 8.98 0.74
C ASP A 41 4.13 9.41 -0.64
N ILE A 42 3.28 10.12 -1.39
CA ILE A 42 3.55 10.61 -2.75
C ILE A 42 4.38 11.90 -2.71
N GLU A 43 4.18 12.69 -1.65
CA GLU A 43 4.91 13.91 -1.37
C GLU A 43 5.62 13.80 -0.02
N PRO A 44 6.83 14.37 0.10
CA PRO A 44 7.43 14.56 1.40
C PRO A 44 6.53 15.44 2.27
N ASN A 45 5.98 14.87 3.36
CA ASN A 45 5.39 15.67 4.43
C ASN A 45 6.52 16.48 5.09
N TYR A 46 6.62 17.76 4.74
CA TYR A 46 7.58 18.66 5.36
C TYR A 46 6.96 19.25 6.62
N PRO A 47 7.73 19.34 7.73
CA PRO A 47 7.23 19.93 8.95
C PRO A 47 6.87 21.41 8.73
N ASP A 48 5.76 21.84 9.35
CA ASP A 48 5.33 23.24 9.32
C ASP A 48 6.39 24.12 10.03
N TYR A 49 6.67 25.31 9.48
CA TYR A 49 7.61 26.24 10.08
C TYR A 49 7.27 26.55 11.55
N LYS A 50 5.98 26.54 11.92
CA LYS A 50 5.53 26.78 13.30
C LYS A 50 6.00 25.69 14.26
N GLU A 51 5.96 24.43 13.82
CA GLU A 51 6.43 23.28 14.61
C GLU A 51 7.94 23.37 14.82
N LEU A 52 8.69 23.68 13.76
CA LEU A 52 10.15 23.87 13.83
C LEU A 52 10.54 25.03 14.75
N LEU A 53 9.79 26.13 14.75
CA LEU A 53 10.01 27.25 15.67
C LEU A 53 9.72 26.88 17.13
N ALA A 54 8.70 26.05 17.37
CA ALA A 54 8.37 25.57 18.71
C ALA A 54 9.45 24.63 19.25
N GLU A 55 9.88 23.65 18.43
CA GLU A 55 10.95 22.71 18.77
C GLU A 55 12.27 23.44 19.08
N ALA A 56 12.65 24.42 18.24
CA ALA A 56 13.86 25.21 18.47
C ALA A 56 13.80 26.03 19.77
N LYS A 57 12.61 26.50 20.15
CA LYS A 57 12.40 27.21 21.42
C LYS A 57 12.50 26.28 22.63
N GLU A 58 11.99 25.06 22.53
CA GLU A 58 12.12 24.03 23.57
C GLU A 58 13.58 23.58 23.75
N ASN A 59 14.32 23.46 22.65
CA ASN A 59 15.74 23.11 22.65
C ASN A 59 16.67 24.25 23.13
N GLY A 60 16.11 25.44 23.42
CA GLY A 60 16.86 26.58 23.97
C GLY A 60 17.53 27.49 22.94
N GLU A 61 17.35 27.24 21.64
CA GLU A 61 17.93 28.02 20.54
C GLU A 61 16.83 28.64 19.64
N PRO A 62 16.15 29.71 20.10
CA PRO A 62 15.04 30.29 19.35
C PRO A 62 15.49 30.91 18.03
N ILE A 63 14.91 30.43 16.92
CA ILE A 63 15.19 30.93 15.57
C ILE A 63 14.50 32.30 15.37
N LYS A 64 15.29 33.37 15.37
CA LYS A 64 14.80 34.73 15.07
C LYS A 64 14.70 34.98 13.57
N ALA A 65 13.80 35.86 13.16
CA ALA A 65 13.71 36.36 11.78
C ALA A 65 15.06 36.90 11.26
N VAL A 66 15.19 36.96 9.94
CA VAL A 66 16.41 37.45 9.29
C VAL A 66 16.49 38.96 9.42
N ASN A 67 17.60 39.47 9.98
CA ASN A 67 17.90 40.90 9.95
C ASN A 67 18.51 41.28 8.59
N ARG A 68 17.68 41.78 7.67
CA ARG A 68 18.09 42.13 6.31
C ARG A 68 18.62 43.56 6.25
N ARG A 69 19.81 43.72 5.67
CA ARG A 69 20.39 45.04 5.32
C ARG A 69 19.95 45.53 3.94
N LYS A 70 19.58 44.62 3.04
CA LYS A 70 19.15 44.90 1.67
C LYS A 70 17.80 44.21 1.40
N PRO A 71 16.91 44.81 0.58
CA PRO A 71 15.69 44.14 0.14
C PRO A 71 16.01 42.90 -0.71
N LEU A 72 15.03 41.99 -0.84
CA LEU A 72 15.15 40.84 -1.72
C LEU A 72 15.03 41.27 -3.18
N THR A 73 15.85 40.68 -4.05
CA THR A 73 15.85 40.99 -5.49
C THR A 73 14.62 40.42 -6.21
N VAL A 74 14.12 39.28 -5.74
CA VAL A 74 12.96 38.55 -6.28
C VAL A 74 11.88 38.53 -5.20
N ASP A 75 10.63 38.75 -5.60
CA ASP A 75 9.49 38.68 -4.70
C ASP A 75 9.13 37.21 -4.42
N VAL A 76 9.24 36.80 -3.15
CA VAL A 76 8.98 35.45 -2.68
C VAL A 76 8.24 35.56 -1.36
N GLU A 77 7.02 35.04 -1.31
CA GLU A 77 6.16 35.16 -0.13
C GLU A 77 6.54 34.17 0.97
N GLU A 78 6.88 32.93 0.59
CA GLU A 78 7.05 31.83 1.53
C GLU A 78 8.06 30.77 1.03
N CYS A 79 8.55 29.95 1.97
CA CYS A 79 9.42 28.82 1.67
C CYS A 79 8.65 27.69 1.01
N SER A 80 9.12 27.23 -0.15
CA SER A 80 8.57 26.08 -0.89
C SER A 80 8.55 24.75 -0.13
N LYS A 81 9.25 24.65 1.00
CA LYS A 81 9.37 23.42 1.79
C LYS A 81 8.54 23.45 3.07
N CYS A 82 8.73 24.44 3.93
CA CYS A 82 8.07 24.51 5.25
C CYS A 82 7.03 25.62 5.39
N GLY A 83 6.78 26.42 4.32
CA GLY A 83 5.86 27.55 4.39
C GLY A 83 6.33 28.72 5.26
N ALA A 84 7.61 28.76 5.65
CA ALA A 84 8.13 29.89 6.43
C ALA A 84 7.98 31.21 5.65
N PRO A 85 7.48 32.28 6.28
CA PRO A 85 7.21 33.52 5.58
C PRO A 85 8.51 34.20 5.15
N LYS A 86 8.39 35.17 4.23
CA LYS A 86 9.52 35.94 3.67
C LYS A 86 10.49 36.43 4.72
N GLU A 87 10.04 36.73 5.94
CA GLU A 87 10.87 37.20 7.06
C GLU A 87 12.03 36.26 7.44
N TYR A 88 11.90 34.96 7.15
CA TYR A 88 12.89 33.94 7.51
C TYR A 88 13.81 33.51 6.33
N LEU A 89 13.73 34.18 5.17
CA LEU A 89 14.44 33.78 3.95
C LEU A 89 15.72 34.60 3.67
N TYR A 90 16.89 33.97 3.63
CA TYR A 90 18.13 34.61 3.20
C TYR A 90 18.28 34.61 1.68
N SER A 91 18.90 35.67 1.14
CA SER A 91 19.54 35.62 -0.18
C SER A 91 20.88 34.93 -0.04
N TYR A 92 21.02 33.73 -0.60
CA TYR A 92 22.19 32.86 -0.39
C TYR A 92 23.26 33.00 -1.48
N GLY A 93 22.89 33.45 -2.69
CA GLY A 93 23.82 33.62 -3.81
C GLY A 93 23.12 33.40 -5.16
N HIS A 94 23.87 33.04 -6.20
CA HIS A 94 23.29 32.68 -7.50
C HIS A 94 23.62 31.21 -7.85
N ASP A 95 22.73 30.57 -8.60
CA ASP A 95 22.97 29.28 -9.24
C ASP A 95 23.98 29.44 -10.40
N PRO A 96 24.60 28.36 -10.92
CA PRO A 96 25.48 28.43 -12.09
C PRO A 96 24.84 29.09 -13.31
N ASP A 97 23.51 28.98 -13.43
CA ASP A 97 22.71 29.56 -14.51
C ASP A 97 22.38 31.05 -14.27
N GLY A 98 22.80 31.63 -13.13
CA GLY A 98 22.59 33.04 -12.80
C GLY A 98 21.31 33.37 -12.03
N TYR A 99 20.48 32.39 -11.66
CA TYR A 99 19.27 32.62 -10.85
C TYR A 99 19.58 32.86 -9.38
N GLN A 100 18.88 33.80 -8.74
CA GLN A 100 19.04 34.09 -7.31
C GLN A 100 18.57 32.91 -6.45
N LYS A 101 19.46 32.39 -5.60
CA LYS A 101 19.18 31.37 -4.58
C LYS A 101 18.71 32.00 -3.28
N PHE A 102 17.75 31.34 -2.67
CA PHE A 102 17.27 31.62 -1.32
C PHE A 102 17.64 30.47 -0.40
N GLN A 103 17.81 30.77 0.89
CA GLN A 103 17.94 29.78 1.96
C GLN A 103 16.96 30.10 3.08
N CYS A 104 16.13 29.13 3.45
CA CYS A 104 15.25 29.26 4.61
C CYS A 104 16.05 29.10 5.90
N LYS A 105 15.93 30.05 6.83
CA LYS A 105 16.57 29.96 8.15
C LYS A 105 15.95 28.89 9.07
N VAL A 106 14.69 28.52 8.83
CA VAL A 106 13.94 27.60 9.69
C VAL A 106 14.28 26.14 9.37
N CYS A 107 14.37 25.79 8.07
CA CYS A 107 14.55 24.41 7.61
C CYS A 107 15.80 24.18 6.75
N ASP A 108 16.66 25.19 6.63
CA ASP A 108 17.89 25.23 5.82
C ASP A 108 17.70 24.89 4.33
N HIS A 109 16.46 24.90 3.84
CA HIS A 109 16.16 24.59 2.44
C HIS A 109 16.69 25.68 1.53
N GLN A 110 17.44 25.26 0.50
CA GLN A 110 17.95 26.14 -0.55
C GLN A 110 17.22 25.88 -1.86
N TRP A 111 16.74 26.94 -2.51
CA TRP A 111 16.07 26.86 -3.82
C TRP A 111 16.25 28.16 -4.62
N ALA A 112 15.99 28.09 -5.93
CA ALA A 112 15.98 29.25 -6.82
C ALA A 112 14.57 29.37 -7.44
N PRO A 113 13.74 30.34 -7.04
CA PRO A 113 12.33 30.43 -7.44
C PRO A 113 12.12 30.73 -8.92
N GLU A 114 13.03 31.51 -9.53
CA GLU A 114 12.96 31.85 -10.97
C GLU A 114 13.49 30.75 -11.88
N LYS A 115 14.12 29.72 -11.31
CA LYS A 115 14.66 28.61 -12.10
C LYS A 115 13.50 27.75 -12.60
N PRO A 116 13.35 27.53 -13.91
CA PRO A 116 12.29 26.69 -14.43
C PRO A 116 12.41 25.28 -13.86
N GLU A 117 11.34 24.80 -13.22
CA GLU A 117 11.28 23.43 -12.73
C GLU A 117 11.29 22.46 -13.90
N GLN A 118 12.13 21.42 -13.82
CA GLN A 118 12.05 20.34 -14.78
C GLN A 118 10.79 19.52 -14.50
N PRO A 119 10.00 19.18 -15.52
CA PRO A 119 8.80 18.37 -15.32
C PRO A 119 9.20 17.04 -14.68
N LYS A 120 8.65 16.78 -13.49
CA LYS A 120 8.78 15.48 -12.85
C LYS A 120 7.88 14.50 -13.62
N ASN A 121 8.49 13.64 -14.43
CA ASN A 121 7.75 12.65 -15.22
C ASN A 121 7.01 11.60 -14.37
N HIS A 122 7.26 11.54 -13.05
CA HIS A 122 6.57 10.62 -12.15
C HIS A 122 6.61 11.11 -10.69
N PRO A 123 5.59 10.75 -9.88
CA PRO A 123 5.62 10.97 -8.44
C PRO A 123 6.75 10.18 -7.77
N THR A 124 7.31 10.74 -6.70
CA THR A 124 8.32 10.06 -5.88
C THR A 124 7.65 9.36 -4.69
N TYR A 125 7.41 8.07 -4.82
CA TYR A 125 6.87 7.27 -3.72
C TYR A 125 7.89 7.16 -2.57
N ARG A 126 7.45 7.39 -1.33
CA ARG A 126 8.26 7.24 -0.11
C ARG A 126 7.76 6.08 0.75
N CYS A 127 8.70 5.46 1.46
CA CYS A 127 8.39 4.37 2.38
C CYS A 127 7.65 4.91 3.60
N PRO A 128 6.44 4.42 3.93
CA PRO A 128 5.67 4.91 5.09
C PRO A 128 6.33 4.57 6.44
N PHE A 129 7.30 3.66 6.44
CA PHE A 129 8.00 3.21 7.64
C PHE A 129 9.28 4.01 7.95
N CYS A 130 9.87 4.67 6.95
CA CYS A 130 11.15 5.36 7.14
C CYS A 130 11.35 6.61 6.27
N GLY A 131 10.35 7.02 5.50
CA GLY A 131 10.38 8.18 4.60
C GLY A 131 11.32 8.07 3.40
N TYR A 132 12.06 6.96 3.27
CA TYR A 132 13.05 6.79 2.21
C TYR A 132 12.38 6.61 0.84
N ALA A 133 12.93 7.26 -0.19
CA ALA A 133 12.40 7.18 -1.55
C ALA A 133 12.46 5.74 -2.07
N LEU A 134 11.34 5.24 -2.59
CA LEU A 134 11.26 3.88 -3.11
C LEU A 134 11.96 3.80 -4.46
N SER A 135 12.79 2.77 -4.61
CA SER A 135 13.44 2.46 -5.87
C SER A 135 12.53 1.63 -6.77
N LYS A 136 12.50 1.93 -8.08
CA LYS A 136 11.87 1.07 -9.09
C LYS A 136 12.57 -0.30 -9.08
N GLU A 137 11.81 -1.36 -8.85
CA GLU A 137 12.29 -2.75 -8.83
C GLU A 137 12.01 -3.43 -10.17
N LYS A 138 10.76 -3.35 -10.66
CA LYS A 138 10.36 -3.99 -11.90
C LYS A 138 9.16 -3.31 -12.52
N GLU A 139 9.19 -3.15 -13.83
CA GLU A 139 8.05 -2.68 -14.63
C GLU A 139 7.29 -3.88 -15.19
N ARG A 140 5.96 -3.79 -15.15
CA ARG A 140 5.03 -4.76 -15.74
C ARG A 140 4.04 -4.00 -16.61
N LYS A 141 3.32 -4.72 -17.47
CA LYS A 141 2.35 -4.15 -18.41
C LYS A 141 1.35 -3.18 -17.74
N ASN A 142 0.86 -3.51 -16.54
CA ASN A 142 -0.22 -2.77 -15.88
C ASN A 142 0.21 -2.07 -14.58
N PHE A 143 1.47 -2.26 -14.15
CA PHE A 143 1.97 -1.66 -12.91
C PHE A 143 3.48 -1.63 -12.83
N THR A 144 4.00 -0.65 -12.11
CA THR A 144 5.41 -0.60 -11.71
C THR A 144 5.55 -0.98 -10.23
N LYS A 145 6.48 -1.90 -9.96
CA LYS A 145 6.80 -2.34 -8.61
C LYS A 145 7.97 -1.52 -8.05
N TYR A 146 7.76 -0.98 -6.86
CA TYR A 146 8.72 -0.20 -6.10
C TYR A 146 9.13 -0.93 -4.81
N LYS A 147 10.36 -0.69 -4.34
CA LYS A 147 10.93 -1.31 -3.13
C LYS A 147 11.75 -0.31 -2.32
N CYS A 148 11.58 -0.37 -1.00
CA CYS A 148 12.46 0.34 -0.06
C CYS A 148 13.83 -0.35 0.03
N ARG A 149 14.91 0.40 -0.25
CA ARG A 149 16.30 -0.08 -0.13
C ARG A 149 16.99 0.31 1.18
N ASN A 150 16.37 1.13 2.02
CA ASN A 150 16.95 1.54 3.29
C ASN A 150 17.06 0.36 4.27
N ASP A 151 18.29 0.02 4.68
CA ASP A 151 18.60 -1.04 5.65
C ASP A 151 18.25 -0.63 7.09
N ASN A 152 18.13 0.66 7.34
CA ASN A 152 17.69 1.18 8.63
C ASN A 152 16.16 1.30 8.76
N CYS A 153 15.40 0.84 7.77
CA CYS A 153 13.94 0.85 7.81
C CYS A 153 13.40 -0.01 8.97
N SER A 154 12.46 0.54 9.74
CA SER A 154 11.83 -0.14 10.89
C SER A 154 11.19 -1.47 10.48
N LYS A 155 10.46 -1.51 9.36
CA LYS A 155 9.88 -2.75 8.82
C LYS A 155 10.94 -3.83 8.52
N TRP A 156 12.06 -3.45 7.92
CA TRP A 156 13.14 -4.40 7.64
C TRP A 156 13.76 -4.94 8.93
N LYS A 157 14.03 -4.06 9.91
CA LYS A 157 14.61 -4.46 11.19
C LYS A 157 13.69 -5.38 12.00
N ASN A 158 12.39 -5.10 11.99
CA ASN A 158 11.42 -5.83 12.81
C ASN A 158 10.96 -7.13 12.15
N GLU A 159 10.66 -7.11 10.86
CA GLU A 159 10.03 -8.25 10.16
C GLU A 159 10.97 -8.99 9.21
N HIS A 160 12.19 -8.49 8.99
CA HIS A 160 13.11 -8.99 7.95
C HIS A 160 12.45 -9.03 6.55
N LYS A 161 11.52 -8.09 6.31
CA LYS A 161 10.79 -7.92 5.04
C LYS A 161 10.91 -6.48 4.57
N ARG A 162 11.26 -6.28 3.30
CA ARG A 162 11.32 -4.94 2.70
C ARG A 162 9.93 -4.51 2.25
N TYR A 163 9.58 -3.27 2.56
CA TYR A 163 8.39 -2.63 2.03
C TYR A 163 8.42 -2.61 0.49
N ARG A 164 7.29 -2.96 -0.13
CA ARG A 164 7.10 -2.95 -1.58
C ARG A 164 5.74 -2.36 -1.93
N TYR A 165 5.74 -1.50 -2.92
CA TYR A 165 4.54 -0.86 -3.44
C TYR A 165 4.34 -1.23 -4.91
N ARG A 166 3.09 -1.32 -5.36
CA ARG A 166 2.73 -1.47 -6.77
C ARG A 166 1.97 -0.23 -7.20
N ALA A 167 2.61 0.60 -8.01
CA ALA A 167 1.97 1.73 -8.66
C ALA A 167 1.26 1.20 -9.91
N TYR A 168 -0.06 1.12 -9.87
CA TYR A 168 -0.86 0.68 -11.00
C TYR A 168 -1.02 1.84 -11.99
N ASP A 169 -0.86 1.52 -13.27
CA ASP A 169 -0.92 2.47 -14.38
C ASP A 169 -2.13 2.13 -15.25
N PHE A 170 -3.31 2.20 -14.65
CA PHE A 170 -4.57 2.07 -15.36
C PHE A 170 -5.54 3.12 -14.84
N ASP A 171 -6.25 3.71 -15.78
CA ASP A 171 -7.37 4.59 -15.47
C ASP A 171 -8.59 3.72 -15.17
N VAL A 172 -9.11 3.85 -13.94
CA VAL A 172 -10.25 3.07 -13.46
C VAL A 172 -11.49 3.33 -14.33
N GLU A 173 -11.62 4.53 -14.88
CA GLU A 173 -12.75 4.93 -15.74
C GLU A 173 -12.69 4.26 -17.11
N ASN A 174 -11.48 3.90 -17.57
CA ASN A 174 -11.24 3.25 -18.86
C ASN A 174 -11.09 1.72 -18.71
N LEU A 175 -11.42 1.15 -17.55
CA LEU A 175 -11.41 -0.31 -17.37
C LEU A 175 -12.60 -0.94 -18.11
N GLU A 176 -12.31 -1.66 -19.18
CA GLU A 176 -13.31 -2.53 -19.82
C GLU A 176 -13.62 -3.73 -18.93
N VAL A 177 -14.90 -4.05 -18.80
CA VAL A 177 -15.34 -5.29 -18.15
C VAL A 177 -14.92 -6.47 -19.03
N SER A 178 -13.84 -7.12 -18.65
CA SER A 178 -13.40 -8.36 -19.29
C SER A 178 -14.31 -9.51 -18.82
N ARG A 179 -15.45 -9.68 -19.49
CA ARG A 179 -16.24 -10.92 -19.45
C ARG A 179 -15.79 -11.80 -20.61
N PRO A 180 -15.60 -13.12 -20.42
CA PRO A 180 -15.37 -13.99 -21.55
C PRO A 180 -16.62 -14.01 -22.44
N ASP A 181 -16.42 -13.92 -23.76
CA ASP A 181 -17.51 -13.90 -24.75
C ASP A 181 -18.40 -15.16 -24.70
N LYS A 182 -17.85 -16.27 -24.17
CA LYS A 182 -18.54 -17.56 -24.04
C LYS A 182 -18.18 -18.22 -22.71
N GLU A 183 -19.15 -18.90 -22.13
CA GLU A 183 -18.94 -19.75 -20.97
C GLU A 183 -17.91 -20.85 -21.31
N PRO A 184 -16.84 -21.00 -20.51
CA PRO A 184 -15.80 -21.99 -20.79
C PRO A 184 -16.29 -23.43 -20.65
N VAL A 185 -17.31 -23.68 -19.84
CA VAL A 185 -17.92 -25.00 -19.62
C VAL A 185 -19.43 -24.90 -19.46
N ASN A 186 -20.17 -25.85 -20.02
CA ASN A 186 -21.59 -26.04 -19.74
C ASN A 186 -21.76 -26.81 -18.42
N LEU A 187 -22.47 -26.21 -17.47
CA LEU A 187 -22.60 -26.73 -16.11
C LEU A 187 -23.68 -27.80 -15.97
N ASP A 188 -24.71 -27.77 -16.83
CA ASP A 188 -25.78 -28.76 -16.86
C ASP A 188 -25.25 -30.16 -17.22
N HIS A 189 -24.14 -30.21 -17.96
CA HIS A 189 -23.45 -31.43 -18.37
C HIS A 189 -22.13 -31.68 -17.62
N SER A 190 -21.96 -31.09 -16.44
CA SER A 190 -20.76 -31.31 -15.64
C SER A 190 -20.66 -32.75 -15.12
N GLN A 191 -19.42 -33.27 -15.06
CA GLN A 191 -19.13 -34.56 -14.41
C GLN A 191 -19.40 -34.54 -12.90
N TYR A 192 -19.47 -33.35 -12.31
CA TYR A 192 -19.73 -33.14 -10.89
C TYR A 192 -21.15 -32.61 -10.71
N GLY A 193 -21.87 -33.16 -9.74
CA GLY A 193 -23.23 -32.71 -9.43
C GLY A 193 -23.29 -31.25 -8.99
N GLN A 194 -24.42 -30.60 -9.26
CA GLN A 194 -24.65 -29.17 -8.99
C GLN A 194 -24.36 -28.78 -7.53
N PHE A 195 -24.62 -29.68 -6.58
CA PHE A 195 -24.28 -29.49 -5.17
C PHE A 195 -22.78 -29.25 -4.94
N ILE A 196 -21.90 -30.02 -5.58
CA ILE A 196 -20.45 -29.87 -5.42
C ILE A 196 -19.97 -28.57 -6.08
N ILE A 197 -20.54 -28.22 -7.24
CA ILE A 197 -20.24 -26.96 -7.92
C ILE A 197 -20.65 -25.77 -7.03
N SER A 198 -21.86 -25.80 -6.48
CA SER A 198 -22.34 -24.82 -5.50
C SER A 198 -21.40 -24.68 -4.30
N LYS A 199 -20.96 -25.80 -3.71
CA LYS A 199 -20.02 -25.76 -2.58
C LYS A 199 -18.65 -25.24 -2.95
N ALA A 200 -18.19 -25.49 -4.17
CA ALA A 200 -16.98 -24.86 -4.68
C ALA A 200 -17.12 -23.33 -4.74
N MET A 201 -18.29 -22.80 -5.13
CA MET A 201 -18.57 -21.37 -5.14
C MET A 201 -18.63 -20.77 -3.75
N ASP A 202 -19.36 -21.41 -2.83
CA ASP A 202 -19.46 -20.98 -1.43
C ASP A 202 -18.06 -20.81 -0.82
N PHE A 203 -17.18 -21.78 -1.07
CA PHE A 203 -15.80 -21.76 -0.58
C PHE A 203 -14.92 -20.72 -1.28
N TYR A 204 -14.96 -20.66 -2.61
CA TYR A 204 -14.09 -19.78 -3.38
C TYR A 204 -14.52 -18.31 -3.31
N VAL A 205 -15.79 -18.03 -3.61
CA VAL A 205 -16.35 -16.68 -3.68
C VAL A 205 -16.87 -16.24 -2.31
N GLY A 206 -17.70 -17.08 -1.67
CA GLY A 206 -18.37 -16.71 -0.42
C GLY A 206 -17.41 -16.57 0.76
N LEU A 207 -16.46 -17.49 0.90
CA LEU A 207 -15.44 -17.47 1.96
C LEU A 207 -14.09 -16.88 1.51
N GLY A 208 -13.96 -16.49 0.23
CA GLY A 208 -12.72 -15.91 -0.30
C GLY A 208 -11.51 -16.86 -0.28
N LEU A 209 -11.73 -18.19 -0.25
CA LEU A 209 -10.63 -19.14 -0.29
C LEU A 209 -9.96 -19.13 -1.66
N SER A 210 -8.66 -19.39 -1.72
CA SER A 210 -7.99 -19.65 -3.01
C SER A 210 -8.54 -20.92 -3.69
N LEU A 211 -8.34 -21.08 -5.00
CA LEU A 211 -8.74 -22.30 -5.73
C LEU A 211 -8.14 -23.58 -5.14
N ARG A 212 -6.91 -23.50 -4.61
CA ARG A 212 -6.23 -24.64 -3.97
C ARG A 212 -6.85 -24.97 -2.61
N GLN A 213 -7.11 -23.96 -1.79
CA GLN A 213 -7.82 -24.13 -0.51
C GLN A 213 -9.23 -24.67 -0.74
N THR A 214 -9.93 -24.17 -1.75
CA THR A 214 -11.27 -24.64 -2.16
C THR A 214 -11.24 -26.12 -2.56
N LYS A 215 -10.31 -26.52 -3.45
CA LYS A 215 -10.10 -27.93 -3.80
C LYS A 215 -9.87 -28.81 -2.57
N ARG A 216 -9.05 -28.34 -1.64
CA ARG A 216 -8.74 -29.08 -0.41
C ARG A 216 -9.95 -29.16 0.52
N ALA A 217 -10.71 -28.07 0.67
CA ALA A 217 -11.94 -28.04 1.46
C ALA A 217 -12.97 -29.03 0.90
N LEU A 218 -13.16 -29.07 -0.42
CA LEU A 218 -14.02 -30.05 -1.08
C LEU A 218 -13.56 -31.50 -0.82
N LYS A 219 -12.24 -31.75 -0.87
CA LYS A 219 -11.69 -33.07 -0.58
C LYS A 219 -11.92 -33.48 0.87
N LEU A 220 -11.75 -32.56 1.83
CA LEU A 220 -11.92 -32.85 3.25
C LEU A 220 -13.39 -33.00 3.66
N ALA A 221 -14.27 -32.14 3.15
CA ALA A 221 -15.69 -32.13 3.54
C ALA A 221 -16.53 -33.15 2.78
N TYR A 222 -16.23 -33.38 1.49
CA TYR A 222 -17.08 -34.18 0.60
C TYR A 222 -16.34 -35.34 -0.08
N ASN A 223 -15.04 -35.53 0.18
CA ASN A 223 -14.19 -36.54 -0.46
C ASN A 223 -14.14 -36.43 -2.00
N VAL A 224 -14.30 -35.20 -2.53
CA VAL A 224 -14.26 -34.91 -3.97
C VAL A 224 -13.09 -33.96 -4.26
N SER A 225 -12.31 -34.24 -5.30
CA SER A 225 -11.08 -33.49 -5.60
C SER A 225 -11.03 -33.00 -7.06
N PRO A 226 -11.88 -32.04 -7.44
CA PRO A 226 -11.82 -31.43 -8.77
C PRO A 226 -10.50 -30.67 -8.93
N SER A 227 -10.06 -30.46 -10.18
CA SER A 227 -8.84 -29.68 -10.43
C SER A 227 -9.09 -28.19 -10.12
N ALA A 228 -8.03 -27.44 -9.80
CA ALA A 228 -8.16 -26.00 -9.57
C ALA A 228 -8.68 -25.26 -10.82
N GLN A 229 -8.28 -25.72 -12.01
CA GLN A 229 -8.78 -25.20 -13.29
C GLN A 229 -10.27 -25.50 -13.47
N THR A 230 -10.73 -26.69 -13.06
CA THR A 230 -12.14 -27.07 -13.13
C THR A 230 -12.99 -26.14 -12.27
N ILE A 231 -12.56 -25.86 -11.03
CA ILE A 231 -13.23 -24.91 -10.14
C ILE A 231 -13.27 -23.51 -10.77
N GLN A 232 -12.13 -23.05 -11.31
CA GLN A 232 -12.06 -21.74 -11.98
C GLN A 232 -13.02 -21.64 -13.16
N ASN A 233 -13.07 -22.67 -14.01
CA ASN A 233 -13.97 -22.70 -15.16
C ASN A 233 -15.43 -22.64 -14.72
N TRP A 234 -15.81 -23.34 -13.65
CA TRP A 234 -17.15 -23.23 -13.09
C TRP A 234 -17.49 -21.80 -12.67
N THR A 235 -16.57 -21.13 -11.97
CA THR A 235 -16.81 -19.77 -11.47
C THR A 235 -17.02 -18.82 -12.63
N VAL A 236 -16.15 -18.91 -13.64
CA VAL A 236 -16.22 -18.07 -14.83
C VAL A 236 -17.52 -18.31 -15.61
N SER A 237 -17.93 -19.56 -15.81
CA SER A 237 -19.21 -19.89 -16.45
C SER A 237 -20.41 -19.33 -15.70
N GLN A 238 -20.46 -19.46 -14.36
CA GLN A 238 -21.60 -18.97 -13.57
C GLN A 238 -21.69 -17.43 -13.53
N THR A 239 -20.55 -16.73 -13.52
CA THR A 239 -20.54 -15.26 -13.65
C THR A 239 -20.77 -14.78 -15.08
N GLY A 240 -20.84 -15.72 -16.03
CA GLY A 240 -21.00 -15.55 -17.48
C GLY A 240 -22.45 -15.50 -17.99
N SER A 241 -23.42 -15.96 -17.18
CA SER A 241 -24.86 -15.81 -17.43
C SER A 241 -25.36 -14.44 -16.97
#